data_AF-D2SGI8-F1
#
_entry.id   AF-D2SGI8-F1
#
_cell.length_a   1.000
_cell.length_b   1.000
_cell.length_c   1.000
_cell.angle_alpha   90.00
_cell.angle_beta   90.00
_cell.angle_gamma   90.00
#
_symmetry.space_group_name_H-M   'P 1'
#
loop_
_entity.id
_entity.type
_entity.pdbx_description
1 polymer ?
#
loop_
_entity_poly.entity_id
_entity_poly.type
_entity_poly.pdbx_seq_one_letter_code
_entity_poly.pdbx_strand_id
1 'polypeptide(L)' 'MSAPTVAATVVAARSRAHGPTTALWHAVSLHRPTAEVDGACELTLCGSLARIDVDQPWPTPARDVCPACVVLTP' A
#
# COMPACT_ATOMS: atom_id res chain seq x y z
N MET A 1 20.71 -8.33 -21.18
CA MET A 1 20.40 -6.99 -20.68
C MET A 1 19.75 -7.17 -19.32
N SER A 2 20.47 -6.95 -18.22
CA SER A 2 19.89 -7.05 -16.88
C SER A 2 19.19 -5.73 -16.58
N ALA A 3 17.87 -5.78 -16.32
CA ALA A 3 17.15 -4.61 -15.86
C ALA A 3 17.64 -4.24 -14.44
N PRO A 4 17.78 -2.95 -14.12
CA PRO A 4 18.08 -2.55 -12.74
C PRO A 4 16.94 -3.02 -11.83
N THR A 5 17.28 -3.78 -10.79
CA THR A 5 16.35 -4.08 -9.69
C THR A 5 16.14 -2.80 -8.91
N VAL A 6 15.07 -2.07 -9.21
CA VAL A 6 14.63 -0.95 -8.37
C VAL A 6 14.16 -1.55 -7.05
N ALA A 7 14.82 -1.20 -5.96
CA ALA A 7 14.40 -1.60 -4.62
C ALA A 7 12.99 -1.06 -4.37
N ALA A 8 12.03 -1.95 -4.15
CA ALA A 8 10.66 -1.55 -3.90
C ALA A 8 10.52 -0.97 -2.49
N THR A 9 9.83 0.16 -2.37
CA THR A 9 9.51 0.77 -1.07
C THR A 9 8.11 0.38 -0.65
N VAL A 10 7.92 -0.06 0.60
CA VAL A 10 6.58 -0.41 1.09
C VAL A 10 5.97 0.78 1.82
N VAL A 11 4.81 1.23 1.34
CA VAL A 11 4.02 2.34 1.93
C VAL A 11 2.62 1.88 2.27
N ALA A 12 1.92 2.68 3.07
CA ALA A 12 0.53 2.42 3.41
C ALA A 12 -0.43 2.99 2.37
N ALA A 13 -1.56 2.31 2.19
CA ALA A 13 -2.66 2.79 1.39
C ALA A 13 -3.99 2.52 2.13
N ARG A 14 -4.90 3.49 2.11
CA ARG A 14 -6.18 3.36 2.81
C ARG A 14 -7.26 2.99 1.81
N SER A 15 -7.94 1.87 2.06
CA SER A 15 -9.12 1.46 1.28
C SER A 15 -10.37 1.50 2.14
N ARG A 16 -11.50 1.80 1.51
CA ARG A 16 -12.83 1.43 1.99
C ARG A 16 -13.38 0.44 0.98
N ALA A 17 -13.55 -0.81 1.35
CA ALA A 17 -14.37 -1.70 0.52
C ALA A 17 -15.77 -1.05 0.43
N HIS A 18 -16.31 -0.91 -0.78
CA HIS A 18 -17.57 -0.19 -1.02
C HIS A 18 -18.62 -0.50 0.06
N GLY A 19 -19.22 0.55 0.66
CA GLY A 19 -20.23 0.44 1.70
C GLY A 19 -19.73 0.81 3.11
N PRO A 20 -20.45 0.41 4.17
CA PRO A 20 -20.21 0.84 5.56
C PRO A 20 -19.04 0.10 6.25
N THR A 21 -18.21 -0.63 5.51
CA THR A 21 -17.08 -1.34 6.11
C THR A 21 -16.06 -0.35 6.64
N THR A 22 -15.44 -0.68 7.78
CA THR A 22 -14.37 0.14 8.36
C THR A 22 -13.21 0.20 7.36
N ALA A 23 -12.69 1.41 7.12
CA ALA A 23 -11.55 1.60 6.25
C ALA A 23 -10.35 0.82 6.80
N LEU A 24 -9.64 0.06 5.97
CA LEU A 24 -8.43 -0.65 6.35
C LEU A 24 -7.20 -0.04 5.66
N TRP A 25 -6.07 -0.11 6.33
CA TRP A 25 -4.73 0.13 5.80
C TRP A 25 -4.20 -1.13 5.15
N HIS A 26 -3.69 -0.96 3.94
CA HIS A 26 -3.11 -2.00 3.12
C HIS A 26 -1.67 -1.64 2.80
N ALA A 27 -0.85 -2.66 2.56
CA ALA A 27 0.50 -2.49 2.10
C ALA A 27 0.53 -2.33 0.58
N VAL A 28 1.31 -1.38 0.09
CA VAL A 28 1.60 -1.22 -1.34
C VAL A 28 3.11 -1.22 -1.56
N SER A 29 3.55 -2.02 -2.52
CA SER A 29 4.93 -2.04 -3.01
C SER A 29 5.07 -1.02 -4.13
N LEU A 30 5.74 0.10 -3.85
CA LEU A 30 6.05 1.11 -4.86
C LEU A 30 7.30 0.72 -5.64
N HIS A 31 7.14 0.69 -6.97
CA HIS A 31 8.24 0.47 -7.93
C HIS A 31 8.72 1.76 -8.60
N ARG A 32 8.27 2.91 -8.10
CA ARG A 32 8.63 4.26 -8.54
C ARG A 32 8.91 5.14 -7.33
N PRO A 33 9.68 6.24 -7.48
CA PRO A 33 9.90 7.21 -6.40
C PRO A 33 8.58 7.71 -5.81
N THR A 34 8.53 7.93 -4.49
CA THR A 34 7.34 8.46 -3.80
C THR A 34 6.91 9.83 -4.33
N ALA A 35 7.87 10.65 -4.79
CA ALA A 35 7.61 11.95 -5.42
C ALA A 35 6.81 11.86 -6.74
N GLU A 36 6.75 10.68 -7.37
CA GLU A 36 5.98 10.43 -8.59
C GLU A 36 4.60 9.81 -8.30
N VAL A 37 4.23 9.67 -7.02
CA VAL A 37 2.91 9.18 -6.62
C VAL A 37 1.98 10.38 -6.45
N ASP A 38 0.91 10.39 -7.23
CA ASP A 38 -0.10 11.45 -7.30
C ASP A 38 -1.30 11.24 -6.37
N GLY A 39 -1.24 10.20 -5.51
CA GLY A 39 -2.35 9.82 -4.63
C GLY A 39 -3.50 9.11 -5.36
N ALA A 40 -3.27 8.56 -6.55
CA ALA A 40 -4.22 7.67 -7.21
C ALA A 40 -4.41 6.34 -6.43
N CYS A 41 -5.45 5.60 -6.81
CA CYS A 41 -5.67 4.24 -6.30
C CYS A 41 -4.70 3.28 -6.98
N GLU A 42 -4.08 2.41 -6.19
CA GLU A 42 -3.10 1.44 -6.64
C GLU A 42 -3.40 0.05 -6.07
N LEU A 43 -2.82 -0.97 -6.69
CA LEU A 43 -3.01 -2.36 -6.27
C LEU A 43 -2.17 -2.64 -5.03
N THR A 44 -2.85 -3.10 -3.98
CA THR A 44 -2.23 -3.51 -2.71
C THR A 44 -1.74 -4.96 -2.78
N LEU A 45 -0.86 -5.35 -1.85
CA LEU A 45 -0.33 -6.72 -1.81
C LEU A 45 -1.41 -7.80 -1.66
N CYS A 46 -2.53 -7.49 -1.00
CA CYS A 46 -3.66 -8.41 -0.90
C CYS A 46 -4.63 -8.38 -2.09
N GLY A 47 -4.30 -7.62 -3.15
CA GLY A 47 -5.11 -7.50 -4.37
C GLY A 47 -6.27 -6.50 -4.28
N SER A 48 -6.42 -5.76 -3.19
CA SER A 48 -7.40 -4.67 -3.09
C SER A 48 -6.89 -3.40 -3.76
N LEU A 49 -7.79 -2.56 -4.28
CA LEU A 49 -7.45 -1.19 -4.70
C LEU A 49 -7.59 -0.23 -3.52
N ALA A 50 -6.56 0.58 -3.30
CA ALA A 50 -6.50 1.54 -2.20
C ALA A 50 -5.80 2.82 -2.65
N ARG A 51 -6.20 3.97 -2.09
CA ARG A 51 -5.47 5.22 -2.31
C ARG A 51 -4.18 5.20 -1.52
N ILE A 52 -3.05 5.43 -2.20
CA ILE A 52 -1.74 5.49 -1.54
C ILE A 52 -1.63 6.74 -0.67
N ASP A 53 -1.04 6.57 0.50
CA ASP A 53 -0.57 7.64 1.38
C ASP A 53 0.96 7.52 1.51
N VAL A 54 1.72 8.31 0.74
CA VAL A 54 3.18 8.20 0.69
C VAL A 54 3.89 8.76 1.92
N ASP A 55 3.20 9.60 2.70
CA ASP A 55 3.74 10.16 3.94
C ASP A 55 3.64 9.15 5.09
N GLN A 56 2.82 8.10 4.91
CA GLN A 56 2.63 7.04 5.89
C GLN A 56 3.42 5.77 5.50
N PRO A 57 4.58 5.51 6.15
CA PRO A 57 5.31 4.27 5.91
C PRO A 57 4.51 3.05 6.37
N TRP A 58 4.76 1.90 5.75
CA TRP A 58 4.26 0.61 6.19
C TRP A 58 5.26 -0.08 7.15
N PRO A 59 4.81 -0.78 8.21
CA PRO A 59 3.43 -0.86 8.69
C PRO A 59 2.99 0.40 9.42
N THR A 60 1.70 0.74 9.32
CA THR A 60 1.13 1.82 10.13
C THR A 60 0.87 1.30 11.55
N PRO A 61 1.07 2.11 12.61
CA PRO A 61 0.77 1.70 13.98
C PRO A 61 -0.75 1.64 14.28
N ALA A 62 -1.61 1.65 13.25
CA ALA A 62 -3.06 1.76 13.40
C ALA A 62 -3.73 0.40 13.71
N ARG A 63 -4.94 0.45 14.26
CA ARG A 63 -5.73 -0.77 14.58
C ARG A 63 -6.50 -1.31 13.38
N ASP A 64 -6.64 -0.51 12.34
CA ASP A 64 -7.38 -0.81 11.13
C ASP A 64 -6.45 -1.30 10.02
N VAL A 65 -5.61 -2.31 10.27
CA VAL A 65 -4.67 -2.87 9.29
C VAL A 65 -5.22 -4.17 8.69
N CYS A 66 -5.12 -4.32 7.37
CA CYS A 66 -5.55 -5.52 6.66
C CYS A 66 -4.70 -6.74 7.09
N PRO A 67 -5.30 -7.80 7.66
CA PRO A 67 -4.54 -8.95 8.17
C PRO A 67 -3.80 -9.71 7.06
N ALA A 68 -4.34 -9.73 5.83
CA ALA A 68 -3.65 -10.32 4.69
C ALA A 68 -2.37 -9.55 4.34
N CYS A 69 -2.41 -8.21 4.37
CA CYS A 69 -1.22 -7.40 4.11
C CYS A 69 -0.15 -7.59 5.20
N VAL A 70 -0.54 -7.74 6.47
CA VAL A 70 0.43 -8.03 7.56
C VAL A 70 1.21 -9.33 7.30
N VAL A 71 0.56 -10.36 6.75
CA VAL A 71 1.18 -11.66 6.46
C VAL A 71 2.01 -11.64 5.17
N LEU A 72 1.58 -10.87 4.18
CA LEU A 72 2.21 -10.82 2.84
C LEU A 72 3.38 -9.84 2.76
N THR A 73 3.54 -8.94 3.73
CA THR A 73 4.66 -8.00 3.76
C THR A 73 5.91 -8.67 4.30
N PRO A 74 7.07 -8.49 3.64
CA PRO A 74 8.34 -9.08 4.07
C PRO A 74 8.84 -8.52 5.40
#